data_AF-A0A838UKR7-F1
#
_entry.id   AF-A0A838UKR7-F1
#
_cell.length_a   1.000
_cell.length_b   1.000
_cell.length_c   1.000
_cell.angle_alpha   90.00
_cell.angle_beta   90.00
_cell.angle_gamma   90.00
#
_symmetry.space_group_name_H-M   'P 1'
#
loop_
_entity.id
_entity.type
_entity.pdbx_description
1 polymer ?
#
loop_
_entity_poly.entity_id
_entity_poly.type
_entity_poly.pdbx_seq_one_letter_code
_entity_poly.pdbx_strand_id
1 'polypeptide(L)' 'MPEDEKQVTIDEIIVAVGAKYPSVKRALDEMNVVGKRDLSDRRRILYPASAIEKVRQWLHEHS' A
#
# COMPACT_ATOMS: atom_id res chain seq x y z
N MET A 1 -14.15 -10.09 -18.76
CA MET A 1 -13.63 -8.83 -18.19
C MET A 1 -13.01 -9.17 -16.84
N PRO A 2 -11.71 -8.98 -16.60
CA PRO A 2 -11.18 -8.82 -15.26
C PRO A 2 -11.19 -7.34 -14.89
N GLU A 3 -11.81 -7.03 -13.76
CA GLU A 3 -11.88 -5.68 -13.20
C GLU A 3 -10.47 -5.13 -13.00
N ASP A 4 -10.22 -3.92 -13.49
CA ASP A 4 -9.01 -3.13 -13.22
C ASP A 4 -8.71 -3.16 -11.70
N GLU A 5 -7.73 -3.95 -11.29
CA GLU A 5 -7.16 -3.87 -9.95
C GLU A 5 -6.65 -2.45 -9.76
N LYS A 6 -7.44 -1.62 -9.06
CA LYS A 6 -7.06 -0.25 -8.73
C LYS A 6 -5.69 -0.28 -8.08
N GLN A 7 -4.75 0.42 -8.68
CA GLN A 7 -3.42 0.60 -8.15
C GLN A 7 -3.35 1.95 -7.42
N VAL A 8 -2.76 1.94 -6.24
CA VAL A 8 -2.63 3.10 -5.35
C VAL A 8 -1.17 3.33 -5.01
N THR A 9 -0.81 4.57 -4.73
CA THR A 9 0.54 4.92 -4.30
C THR A 9 0.70 4.77 -2.78
N ILE A 10 1.94 4.70 -2.30
CA ILE A 10 2.20 4.68 -0.85
C ILE A 10 1.66 5.91 -0.13
N ASP A 11 1.67 7.08 -0.79
CA ASP A 11 1.07 8.32 -0.26
C ASP A 11 -0.44 8.17 -0.05
N GLU A 12 -1.15 7.57 -1.01
CA GLU A 12 -2.58 7.30 -0.87
C GLU A 12 -2.86 6.32 0.27
N ILE A 13 -2.01 5.31 0.46
CA ILE A 13 -2.13 4.39 1.61
C ILE A 13 -1.94 5.15 2.92
N ILE A 14 -0.92 6.00 3.01
CA ILE A 14 -0.64 6.85 4.18
C ILE A 14 -1.85 7.72 4.52
N VAL A 15 -2.42 8.39 3.52
CA VAL A 15 -3.59 9.26 3.69
C VAL A 15 -4.84 8.45 4.07
N ALA A 16 -5.09 7.33 3.41
CA ALA A 16 -6.28 6.50 3.64
C ALA A 16 -6.27 5.78 5.00
N VAL A 17 -5.08 5.40 5.47
CA VAL A 17 -4.89 4.74 6.76
C VAL A 17 -4.69 5.76 7.89
N GLY A 18 -4.26 6.98 7.57
CA GLY A 18 -3.98 8.02 8.57
C GLY A 18 -2.72 7.74 9.40
N ALA A 19 -1.79 6.94 8.87
CA ALA A 19 -0.59 6.49 9.56
C ALA A 19 0.68 7.03 8.91
N LYS A 20 1.77 7.16 9.68
CA LYS A 20 3.05 7.66 9.16
C LYS A 20 3.70 6.66 8.19
N TYR A 21 4.45 7.17 7.21
CA TYR A 21 5.24 6.38 6.26
C TYR A 21 6.00 5.20 6.89
N PRO A 22 6.78 5.34 7.99
CA PRO A 22 7.48 4.20 8.58
C PRO A 22 6.57 3.07 9.05
N SER A 23 5.39 3.39 9.61
CA SER A 23 4.42 2.38 10.05
C SER A 23 3.78 1.66 8.85
N VAL A 24 3.40 2.42 7.82
CA VAL A 24 2.84 1.88 6.57
C VAL A 24 3.88 1.02 5.84
N LYS A 25 5.12 1.50 5.71
CA LYS A 25 6.21 0.73 5.10
C LYS A 25 6.48 -0.56 5.85
N ARG A 26 6.49 -0.53 7.19
CA ARG A 26 6.68 -1.74 8.00
C ARG A 26 5.57 -2.75 7.78
N ALA A 27 4.30 -2.30 7.81
CA ALA A 27 3.16 -3.16 7.52
C ALA A 27 3.27 -3.80 6.13
N LEU A 28 3.61 -3.02 5.10
CA LEU A 28 3.77 -3.53 3.73
C LEU A 28 4.90 -4.58 3.63
N ASP A 29 6.01 -4.36 4.33
CA ASP A 29 7.18 -5.25 4.38
C ASP A 29 6.83 -6.59 5.07
N GLU A 30 6.22 -6.51 6.26
CA GLU A 30 5.78 -7.68 7.05
C GLU A 30 4.76 -8.53 6.29
N MET A 31 3.84 -7.89 5.55
CA MET A 31 2.82 -8.56 4.76
C MET A 31 3.31 -9.05 3.39
N ASN A 32 4.60 -8.86 3.06
CA ASN A 32 5.17 -9.19 1.74
C ASN A 32 4.38 -8.56 0.57
N VAL A 33 3.82 -7.36 0.76
CA VAL A 33 3.09 -6.66 -0.31
C VAL A 33 4.11 -6.01 -1.26
N VAL A 34 4.39 -6.70 -2.37
CA VAL A 34 5.28 -6.20 -3.41
C VAL A 34 4.54 -5.22 -4.30
N GLY A 35 4.96 -3.96 -4.26
CA GLY A 35 4.48 -2.95 -5.20
C GLY A 35 5.11 -3.14 -6.59
N LYS A 36 4.33 -2.90 -7.64
CA LYS A 36 4.82 -2.86 -9.02
C LYS A 36 5.38 -1.48 -9.31
N ARG A 37 6.55 -1.42 -9.95
CA ARG A 37 7.08 -0.14 -10.42
C ARG A 37 6.25 0.33 -11.61
N ASP A 38 5.86 1.60 -11.59
CA ASP A 38 5.19 2.20 -12.72
C ASP A 38 6.15 2.26 -13.93
N LEU A 39 5.64 1.93 -15.11
CA LEU A 39 6.44 1.92 -16.35
C LEU A 39 6.78 3.33 -16.83
N SER A 40 5.97 4.33 -16.46
CA SER A 40 6.16 5.73 -16.85
C SER A 40 7.07 6.46 -15.87
N ASP A 41 7.00 6.13 -14.58
CA ASP A 41 7.87 6.70 -13.55
C ASP A 41 8.53 5.62 -12.68
N ARG A 42 9.81 5.36 -12.93
CA ARG A 42 10.60 4.35 -12.20
C ARG A 42 10.76 4.65 -10.70
N ARG A 43 10.42 5.85 -10.24
CA ARG A 43 10.45 6.23 -8.82
C ARG A 43 9.12 5.97 -8.13
N ARG A 44 8.04 5.77 -8.90
CA ARG A 44 6.70 5.46 -8.39
C ARG A 44 6.52 3.96 -8.24
N ILE A 45 6.20 3.56 -7.02
CA ILE A 45 5.78 2.19 -6.70
C ILE A 45 4.27 2.23 -6.49
N LEU A 46 3.59 1.41 -7.29
CA LEU A 46 2.16 1.19 -7.24
C LEU A 46 1.87 -0.08 -6.48
N TYR A 47 0.97 0.01 -5.53
CA TYR A 47 0.50 -1.07 -4.70
C TYR A 47 -0.94 -1.41 -5.09
N PRO A 48 -1.39 -2.65 -4.91
CA PRO A 48 -2.80 -2.96 -5.09
C PRO A 48 -3.64 -2.18 -4.07
N ALA A 49 -4.85 -1.73 -4.43
CA ALA A 49 -5.75 -1.01 -3.51
C ALA A 49 -6.07 -1.82 -2.24
N SER A 50 -6.05 -3.16 -2.33
CA SER A 50 -6.17 -4.07 -1.18
C SER A 50 -5.06 -3.90 -0.14
N ALA A 51 -3.94 -3.27 -0.48
CA ALA A 51 -2.89 -2.91 0.46
C ALA A 51 -3.40 -1.93 1.54
N ILE A 52 -4.35 -1.04 1.22
CA ILE A 52 -4.92 -0.09 2.19
C ILE A 52 -5.60 -0.84 3.33
N GLU A 53 -6.50 -1.77 3.00
CA GLU A 53 -7.23 -2.56 3.99
C GLU A 53 -6.29 -3.44 4.79
N LYS A 54 -5.33 -4.09 4.13
CA LYS A 54 -4.31 -4.92 4.78
C LYS A 54 -3.46 -4.12 5.78
N VAL A 55 -2.94 -2.95 5.38
CA VAL A 55 -2.16 -2.09 6.28
C VAL A 55 -3.02 -1.57 7.43
N ARG A 56 -4.27 -1.18 7.16
CA ARG A 56 -5.20 -0.74 8.21
C ARG A 56 -5.45 -1.85 9.23
N GLN A 57 -5.71 -3.07 8.77
CA GLN A 57 -5.92 -4.22 9.65
C GLN A 57 -4.67 -4.53 10.48
N TRP A 58 -3.50 -4.57 9.85
CA TRP A 58 -2.23 -4.81 10.54
C TRP A 58 -1.98 -3.78 11.65
N LEU A 59 -2.22 -2.49 11.37
CA LEU A 59 -2.07 -1.43 12.38
C LEU A 59 -3.10 -1.53 13.50
N HIS A 60 -4.30 -2.04 13.22
CA HIS A 60 -5.32 -2.26 14.24
C HIS A 60 -4.94 -3.42 15.18
N GLU A 61 -4.36 -4.50 14.65
CA GLU A 61 -3.90 -5.65 15.45
C GLU A 61 -2.62 -5.36 16.25
N HIS A 62 -1.81 -4.39 15.81
CA HIS A 62 -0.55 -3.98 16.46
C HIS A 62 -0.67 -2.72 17.34
N SER A 63 -1.89 -2.21 17.58
CA SER A 63 -2.17 -1.07 18.46
C SER A 63 -2.86 -1.48 19.75
#